data_AF-A0A935BGG9-F1
#
_entry.id   AF-A0A935BGG9-F1
#
_cell.length_a   1.000
_cell.length_b   1.000
_cell.length_c   1.000
_cell.angle_alpha   90.00
_cell.angle_beta   90.00
_cell.angle_gamma   90.00
#
_symmetry.space_group_name_H-M   'P 1'
#
loop_
_entity.id
_entity.type
_entity.pdbx_description
1 polymer ?
#
loop_
_entity_poly.entity_id
_entity_poly.type
_entity_poly.pdbx_seq_one_letter_code
_entity_poly.pdbx_strand_id
1 'polypeptide(L)'
;MSQTGRSKYVLKLMLFAVAAAGFAASCIQQAPKMPVTITSSSTPEPIAVKASDKTFKNFSHVIKEHKQFECASCHAREGRSLDMNYAGHESCVGCHISQFTSSGPTTSDEPAMCAICHKDLQSVPPGMNEFPREFNESFNMKFDHADHDSGAGRPPAGCASCHQSAGAGKTIPSGFRAHNNCYTCHTAESKIGSCSTCHELAPYNRTPQSRYVFRAVFTHGDHNGVSCADCHSVIARAPQGRQVTNIVASQHNGGTNNCVMCHNGSRAFGGNGPNDFANCARCHKGSGFDMLPGS
;
A
#
# COMPACT_ATOMS: atom_id res chain seq x y z
N MET A 1 57.81 -29.30 11.27
CA MET A 1 56.68 -28.36 11.44
C MET A 1 56.64 -27.42 10.24
N SER A 2 55.59 -27.51 9.44
CA SER A 2 55.58 -27.06 8.03
C SER A 2 55.44 -25.54 7.87
N GLN A 3 56.37 -24.93 7.11
CA GLN A 3 56.40 -23.50 6.75
C GLN A 3 55.13 -23.02 6.03
N THR A 4 54.30 -23.92 5.48
CA THR A 4 53.10 -23.56 4.71
C THR A 4 51.93 -23.04 5.55
N GLY A 5 51.91 -23.31 6.87
CA GLY A 5 50.87 -22.77 7.76
C GLY A 5 51.02 -21.28 8.01
N ARG A 6 52.26 -20.82 8.26
CA ARG A 6 52.55 -19.44 8.71
C ARG A 6 52.24 -18.40 7.63
N SER A 7 52.48 -18.73 6.35
CA SER A 7 52.18 -17.86 5.20
C SER A 7 50.68 -17.57 5.05
N LYS A 8 49.81 -18.56 5.28
CA LYS A 8 48.35 -18.39 5.16
C LYS A 8 47.78 -17.46 6.24
N TYR A 9 48.34 -17.46 7.44
CA TYR A 9 47.91 -16.55 8.50
C TYR A 9 48.35 -15.11 8.26
N VAL A 10 49.56 -14.91 7.73
CA VAL A 10 50.05 -13.57 7.36
C VAL A 10 49.20 -12.95 6.25
N LEU A 11 48.83 -13.73 5.23
CA LEU A 11 47.97 -13.24 4.14
C LEU A 11 46.57 -12.87 4.63
N LYS A 12 45.97 -13.67 5.52
CA LYS A 12 44.66 -13.36 6.12
C LYS A 12 44.70 -12.11 7.00
N LEU A 13 45.76 -11.94 7.78
CA LEU A 13 45.97 -10.74 8.61
C LEU A 13 46.12 -9.48 7.75
N MET A 14 46.86 -9.55 6.64
CA MET A 14 46.98 -8.43 5.71
C MET A 14 45.64 -8.07 5.06
N LEU A 15 44.87 -9.06 4.59
CA LEU A 15 43.55 -8.81 4.00
C LEU A 15 42.58 -8.17 5.02
N PHE A 16 42.62 -8.60 6.27
CA PHE A 16 41.77 -8.03 7.32
C PHE A 16 42.18 -6.59 7.67
N ALA A 17 43.50 -6.31 7.74
CA ALA A 17 44.01 -4.97 7.99
C ALA A 17 43.68 -4.01 6.84
N VAL A 18 43.77 -4.45 5.58
CA VAL A 18 43.40 -3.65 4.41
C VAL A 18 41.88 -3.37 4.39
N ALA A 19 41.05 -4.36 4.71
CA ALA A 19 39.60 -4.17 4.80
C ALA A 19 39.21 -3.19 5.93
N ALA A 20 39.84 -3.32 7.10
CA ALA A 20 39.60 -2.42 8.24
C ALA A 20 40.06 -0.97 7.94
N ALA A 21 41.22 -0.81 7.28
CA ALA A 21 41.71 0.50 6.85
C ALA A 21 40.80 1.14 5.79
N GLY A 22 40.29 0.35 4.84
CA GLY A 22 39.33 0.83 3.83
C GLY A 22 38.01 1.27 4.46
N PHE A 23 37.50 0.53 5.44
CA PHE A 23 36.29 0.90 6.19
C PHE A 23 36.51 2.18 7.01
N ALA A 24 37.63 2.29 7.73
CA ALA A 24 37.97 3.50 8.48
C ALA A 24 38.13 4.73 7.58
N ALA A 25 38.77 4.59 6.41
CA ALA A 25 38.89 5.66 5.43
C ALA A 25 37.52 6.07 4.86
N SER A 26 36.60 5.12 4.64
CA SER A 26 35.24 5.40 4.20
C SER A 26 34.42 6.14 5.26
N CYS A 27 34.64 5.85 6.56
CA CYS A 27 34.01 6.60 7.65
C CYS A 27 34.53 8.06 7.75
N ILE A 28 35.78 8.31 7.35
CA ILE A 28 36.40 9.66 7.36
C ILE A 28 35.97 10.48 6.13
N GLN A 29 35.59 9.83 5.02
CA GLN A 29 35.08 10.48 3.81
C GLN A 29 33.57 10.76 3.82
N GLN A 30 32.92 10.75 4.98
CA GLN A 30 31.62 11.41 5.08
C GLN A 30 31.85 12.88 4.74
N ALA A 31 31.41 13.29 3.55
CA ALA A 31 31.46 14.68 3.11
C ALA A 31 30.94 15.54 4.27
N PRO A 32 31.63 16.65 4.60
CA PRO A 32 31.13 17.55 5.64
C PRO A 32 29.67 17.80 5.35
N LYS A 33 28.79 17.49 6.32
CA LYS A 33 27.36 17.82 6.24
C LYS A 33 27.34 19.27 5.83
N MET A 34 27.04 19.54 4.55
CA MET A 34 26.96 20.91 4.11
C MET A 34 25.88 21.51 4.99
N PRO A 35 26.17 22.56 5.77
CA PRO A 35 25.09 23.30 6.37
C PRO A 35 24.17 23.64 5.21
N VAL A 36 22.93 23.16 5.27
CA VAL A 36 21.90 23.66 4.40
C VAL A 36 21.81 25.12 4.78
N THR A 37 22.49 25.97 4.02
CA THR A 37 22.26 27.41 4.10
C THR A 37 20.81 27.56 3.71
N ILE A 38 19.95 27.69 4.72
CA ILE A 38 18.58 28.12 4.52
C ILE A 38 18.72 29.57 4.08
N THR A 39 18.95 29.78 2.78
CA THR A 39 18.89 31.11 2.20
C THR A 39 17.47 31.58 2.44
N SER A 40 17.28 32.50 3.38
CA SER A 40 16.06 33.25 3.64
C SER A 40 15.71 34.18 2.47
N SER A 41 15.92 33.73 1.23
CA SER A 41 15.73 34.51 -0.01
C SER A 41 14.33 34.36 -0.60
N SER A 42 13.42 33.74 0.14
CA SER A 42 11.99 33.90 -0.06
C SER A 42 11.32 33.41 1.22
N THR A 43 11.45 34.15 2.32
CA THR A 43 10.53 33.96 3.45
C THR A 43 9.13 34.22 2.86
N PRO A 44 8.28 33.20 2.66
CA PRO A 44 6.92 33.46 2.26
C PRO A 44 6.34 34.38 3.34
N GLU A 45 5.53 35.35 2.93
CA GLU A 45 4.77 36.16 3.88
C GLU A 45 4.18 35.22 4.95
N PRO A 46 4.28 35.55 6.26
CA PRO A 46 3.78 34.68 7.31
C PRO A 46 2.36 34.30 6.95
N ILE A 47 2.13 33.02 6.63
CA ILE A 47 0.80 32.54 6.29
C ILE A 47 -0.03 32.91 7.50
N ALA A 48 -0.98 33.83 7.31
CA ALA A 48 -1.87 34.26 8.37
C ALA A 48 -2.40 33.00 9.04
N VAL A 49 -2.31 32.92 10.37
CA VAL A 49 -2.69 31.77 11.18
C VAL A 49 -4.16 31.40 10.90
N LYS A 50 -4.37 30.64 9.84
CA LYS A 50 -5.68 30.24 9.30
C LYS A 50 -5.46 28.96 8.54
N ALA A 51 -5.16 27.89 9.27
CA ALA A 51 -5.06 26.58 8.64
C ALA A 51 -5.27 25.45 9.64
N SER A 52 -4.67 25.49 10.83
CA SER A 52 -4.94 24.48 11.86
C SER A 52 -6.17 24.85 12.67
N ASP A 53 -6.87 23.86 13.23
CA ASP A 53 -7.87 24.16 14.25
C ASP A 53 -7.22 25.00 15.36
N LYS A 54 -7.97 25.89 16.02
CA LYS A 54 -7.41 26.81 17.04
C LYS A 54 -6.73 26.07 18.20
N THR A 55 -6.90 24.75 18.29
CA THR A 55 -6.47 23.92 19.41
C THR A 55 -5.20 23.11 19.12
N PHE A 56 -4.75 23.01 17.85
CA PHE A 56 -3.62 22.18 17.40
C PHE A 56 -3.64 20.76 18.00
N LYS A 57 -4.82 20.18 18.22
CA LYS A 57 -4.92 18.87 18.89
C LYS A 57 -4.53 17.72 17.97
N ASN A 58 -4.75 17.88 16.66
CA ASN A 58 -4.46 16.88 15.67
C ASN A 58 -3.90 17.53 14.41
N PHE A 59 -2.98 16.83 13.75
CA PHE A 59 -2.61 17.15 12.38
C PHE A 59 -3.77 16.84 11.44
N SER A 60 -3.92 17.64 10.36
CA SER A 60 -4.90 17.35 9.32
C SER A 60 -4.36 17.55 7.91
N HIS A 61 -4.61 16.55 7.06
CA HIS A 61 -4.32 16.59 5.63
C HIS A 61 -5.36 17.40 4.85
N VAL A 62 -6.51 17.78 5.44
CA VAL A 62 -7.54 18.55 4.72
C VAL A 62 -7.24 20.04 4.60
N ILE A 63 -6.27 20.53 5.36
CA ILE A 63 -5.80 21.91 5.33
C ILE A 63 -5.16 22.19 3.97
N LYS A 64 -5.58 23.28 3.31
CA LYS A 64 -5.18 23.59 1.93
C LYS A 64 -3.66 23.66 1.78
N GLU A 65 -2.99 24.27 2.75
CA GLU A 65 -1.55 24.46 2.80
C GLU A 65 -0.82 23.12 2.98
N HIS A 66 -1.32 22.23 3.85
CA HIS A 66 -0.73 20.90 4.05
C HIS A 66 -0.84 20.01 2.79
N LYS A 67 -1.95 20.10 2.04
CA LYS A 67 -2.15 19.33 0.80
C LYS A 67 -1.15 19.66 -0.31
N GLN A 68 -0.49 20.82 -0.25
CA GLN A 68 0.42 21.28 -1.30
C GLN A 68 1.79 20.64 -1.20
N PHE A 69 2.14 20.05 -0.05
CA PHE A 69 3.42 19.41 0.15
C PHE A 69 3.40 17.96 -0.30
N GLU A 70 4.52 17.50 -0.87
CA GLU A 70 4.72 16.08 -1.12
C GLU A 70 4.68 15.29 0.18
N CYS A 71 4.08 14.09 0.14
CA CYS A 71 3.94 13.25 1.33
C CYS A 71 5.30 12.98 1.98
N ALA A 72 6.34 12.79 1.17
CA ALA A 72 7.71 12.54 1.62
C ALA A 72 8.36 13.71 2.39
N SER A 73 7.84 14.93 2.27
CA SER A 73 8.33 16.09 3.03
C SER A 73 8.09 15.94 4.55
N CYS A 74 7.08 15.14 4.92
CA CYS A 74 6.74 14.84 6.31
C CYS A 74 6.85 13.34 6.62
N HIS A 75 6.58 12.47 5.65
CA HIS A 75 6.60 11.01 5.80
C HIS A 75 7.79 10.41 5.06
N ALA A 76 8.98 10.61 5.61
CA ALA A 76 10.18 9.97 5.09
C ALA A 76 10.17 8.47 5.38
N ARG A 77 10.52 7.66 4.37
CA ARG A 77 10.74 6.22 4.54
C ARG A 77 12.22 5.91 4.38
N GLU A 78 12.80 5.31 5.41
CA GLU A 78 14.16 4.79 5.36
C GLU A 78 14.15 3.26 5.34
N GLY A 79 14.85 2.69 4.35
CA GLY A 79 15.02 1.25 4.23
C GLY A 79 13.73 0.48 3.91
N ARG A 80 13.62 -0.73 4.46
CA ARG A 80 12.51 -1.66 4.18
C ARG A 80 11.37 -1.61 5.19
N SER A 81 11.50 -0.81 6.26
CA SER A 81 10.47 -0.72 7.29
C SER A 81 9.14 -0.28 6.69
N LEU A 82 8.06 -0.88 7.18
CA LEU A 82 6.68 -0.47 6.89
C LEU A 82 6.13 0.43 7.99
N ASP A 83 6.87 0.52 9.10
CA ASP A 83 6.46 1.32 10.24
C ASP A 83 6.73 2.78 9.90
N MET A 84 5.66 3.56 9.91
CA MET A 84 5.73 5.01 9.79
C MET A 84 6.13 5.56 11.16
N ASN A 85 7.20 6.35 11.19
CA ASN A 85 7.59 7.07 12.38
C ASN A 85 7.10 8.52 12.30
N TYR A 86 7.05 9.19 13.45
CA TYR A 86 6.85 10.63 13.47
C TYR A 86 7.93 11.32 12.64
N ALA A 87 7.51 12.34 11.90
CA ALA A 87 8.43 13.30 11.32
C ALA A 87 9.22 13.97 12.46
N GLY A 88 10.50 14.25 12.24
CA GLY A 88 11.25 15.10 13.16
C GLY A 88 10.70 16.53 13.14
N HIS A 89 11.07 17.31 14.16
CA HIS A 89 10.61 18.72 14.27
C HIS A 89 10.94 19.55 13.02
N GLU A 90 12.03 19.22 12.32
CA GLU A 90 12.47 19.89 11.10
C GLU A 90 11.40 19.93 10.00
N SER A 91 10.53 18.93 9.90
CA SER A 91 9.44 18.90 8.92
C SER A 91 8.36 19.95 9.17
N CYS A 92 8.21 20.41 10.42
CA CYS A 92 7.15 21.34 10.81
C CYS A 92 7.71 22.75 11.10
N VAL A 93 8.90 22.83 11.72
CA VAL A 93 9.49 24.08 12.20
C VAL A 93 9.68 25.11 11.10
N GLY A 94 9.99 24.69 9.87
CA GLY A 94 10.19 25.62 8.75
C GLY A 94 8.98 26.52 8.45
N CYS A 95 7.77 26.01 8.62
CA CYS A 95 6.53 26.77 8.41
C CYS A 95 5.87 27.21 9.71
N HIS A 96 6.06 26.44 10.79
CA HIS A 96 5.41 26.63 12.08
C HIS A 96 6.32 27.22 13.17
N ILE A 97 7.43 27.88 12.80
CA ILE A 97 8.42 28.41 13.75
C ILE A 97 7.77 29.26 14.84
N SER A 98 6.80 30.12 14.48
CA SER A 98 6.13 30.97 15.46
C SER A 98 5.34 30.14 16.47
N GLN A 99 4.69 29.04 16.09
CA GLN A 99 3.99 28.17 17.03
C GLN A 99 4.95 27.33 17.90
N PHE A 100 6.13 26.98 17.37
CA PHE A 100 7.18 26.31 18.14
C PHE A 100 7.84 27.23 19.18
N THR A 101 7.95 28.53 18.88
CA THR A 101 8.60 29.50 19.77
C THR A 101 7.62 30.33 20.59
N SER A 102 6.33 30.31 20.27
CA SER A 102 5.32 31.07 21.01
C SER A 102 5.02 30.36 22.33
N SER A 103 5.56 30.90 23.41
CA SER A 103 5.01 30.73 24.75
C SER A 103 3.72 31.55 24.86
N GLY A 104 2.62 31.05 24.28
CA GLY A 104 1.29 31.64 24.46
C GLY A 104 0.88 31.69 25.94
N PRO A 105 -0.01 32.62 26.35
CA PRO A 105 -0.24 32.92 27.77
C PRO A 105 -0.83 31.73 28.52
N THR A 106 0.02 31.12 29.35
CA THR A 106 -0.20 30.80 30.77
C THR A 106 -1.66 30.59 31.20
N THR A 107 -2.20 29.41 30.93
CA THR A 107 -2.99 28.66 31.92
C THR A 107 -2.71 27.18 31.67
N SER A 108 -1.79 26.58 32.43
CA SER A 108 -1.61 25.12 32.62
C SER A 108 -1.40 24.17 31.42
N ASP A 109 -1.49 24.63 30.18
CA ASP A 109 -1.59 23.74 29.02
C ASP A 109 -0.28 23.78 28.19
N GLU A 110 0.22 22.60 27.81
CA GLU A 110 1.40 22.43 26.96
C GLU A 110 1.31 23.29 25.68
N PRO A 111 2.44 23.79 25.11
CA PRO A 111 2.39 24.54 23.86
C PRO A 111 1.60 23.73 22.82
N ALA A 112 0.55 24.33 22.25
CA ALA A 112 -0.47 23.60 21.50
C ALA A 112 0.13 22.75 20.34
N MET A 113 1.24 23.21 19.75
CA MET A 113 1.96 22.47 18.71
C MET A 113 2.66 21.20 19.21
N CYS A 114 3.19 21.24 20.43
CA CYS A 114 3.90 20.11 21.04
C CYS A 114 2.94 18.95 21.36
N ALA A 115 1.71 19.27 21.77
CA ALA A 115 0.67 18.29 22.10
C ALA A 115 0.22 17.41 20.91
N ILE A 116 0.52 17.81 19.66
CA ILE A 116 0.29 16.97 18.47
C ILE A 116 1.08 15.66 18.57
N CYS A 117 2.33 15.74 19.03
CA CYS A 117 3.27 14.63 19.02
C CYS A 117 3.56 14.09 20.41
N HIS A 118 3.53 14.96 21.43
CA HIS A 118 3.85 14.61 22.80
C HIS A 118 2.60 14.43 23.64
N LYS A 119 2.61 13.39 24.47
CA LYS A 119 1.59 13.16 25.52
C LYS A 119 1.95 13.89 26.81
N ASP A 120 3.25 14.13 27.02
CA ASP A 120 3.81 14.83 28.16
C ASP A 120 5.18 15.42 27.78
N LEU A 121 5.42 16.66 28.19
CA LEU A 121 6.69 17.36 28.00
C LEU A 121 7.62 17.32 29.21
N GLN A 122 7.17 16.70 30.31
CA GLN A 122 7.93 16.69 31.57
C GLN A 122 8.92 15.54 31.66
N SER A 123 8.74 14.45 30.89
CA SER A 123 9.69 13.34 30.86
C SER A 123 10.93 13.62 29.99
N VAL A 124 12.02 12.88 30.26
CA VAL A 124 13.27 12.95 29.49
C VAL A 124 13.67 11.54 29.07
N PRO A 125 13.54 11.17 27.76
CA PRO A 125 12.98 11.98 26.68
C PRO A 125 11.45 12.18 26.84
N PRO A 126 10.88 13.28 26.28
CA PRO A 126 9.44 13.54 26.34
C PRO A 126 8.61 12.37 25.79
N GLY A 127 7.49 12.10 26.45
CA GLY A 127 6.59 11.03 26.05
C GLY A 127 5.92 11.36 24.72
N MET A 128 5.97 10.41 23.78
CA MET A 128 5.29 10.55 22.48
C MET A 128 3.89 9.92 22.53
N ASN A 129 2.96 10.51 21.78
CA ASN A 129 1.72 9.86 21.39
C ASN A 129 2.03 8.62 20.52
N GLU A 130 1.10 7.67 20.46
CA GLU A 130 1.23 6.57 19.49
C GLU A 130 1.02 7.11 18.08
N PHE A 131 1.87 6.67 17.14
CA PHE A 131 1.68 7.02 15.74
C PHE A 131 0.33 6.48 15.25
N PRO A 132 -0.52 7.32 14.61
CA PRO A 132 -1.84 6.90 14.17
C PRO A 132 -1.79 5.66 13.28
N ARG A 133 -2.49 4.60 13.70
CA ARG A 133 -2.64 3.37 12.91
C ARG A 133 -3.79 3.43 11.92
N GLU A 134 -4.57 4.51 11.99
CA GLU A 134 -5.66 4.83 11.09
C GLU A 134 -5.57 6.31 10.75
N PHE A 135 -5.86 6.65 9.50
CA PHE A 135 -5.95 8.03 9.08
C PHE A 135 -7.35 8.58 9.45
N ASN A 136 -7.39 9.79 10.01
CA ASN A 136 -8.65 10.51 10.21
C ASN A 136 -9.28 10.89 8.86
N GLU A 137 -8.43 11.11 7.85
CA GLU A 137 -8.85 11.33 6.47
C GLU A 137 -8.81 10.05 5.63
N SER A 138 -9.65 10.00 4.60
CA SER A 138 -9.57 8.93 3.59
C SER A 138 -8.50 9.24 2.55
N PHE A 139 -7.67 8.23 2.27
CA PHE A 139 -6.76 8.21 1.13
C PHE A 139 -7.21 7.12 0.17
N ASN A 140 -7.57 7.53 -1.04
CA ASN A 140 -7.88 6.58 -2.09
C ASN A 140 -6.58 6.05 -2.72
N MET A 141 -6.58 4.79 -3.14
CA MET A 141 -5.45 4.20 -3.84
C MET A 141 -5.63 4.33 -5.36
N LYS A 142 -4.61 4.88 -6.01
CA LYS A 142 -4.41 4.89 -7.46
C LYS A 142 -3.68 3.61 -7.85
N PHE A 143 -4.46 2.58 -8.15
CA PHE A 143 -3.97 1.33 -8.71
C PHE A 143 -4.79 1.01 -9.96
N ASP A 144 -4.11 0.74 -11.07
CA ASP A 144 -4.73 0.29 -12.31
C ASP A 144 -4.26 -1.14 -12.62
N HIS A 145 -5.23 -2.06 -12.75
CA HIS A 145 -4.94 -3.45 -13.09
C HIS A 145 -4.32 -3.58 -14.48
N ALA A 146 -4.67 -2.72 -15.45
CA ALA A 146 -4.14 -2.82 -16.82
C ALA A 146 -2.64 -2.56 -16.88
N ASP A 147 -2.15 -1.61 -16.07
CA ASP A 147 -0.71 -1.30 -15.95
C ASP A 147 0.08 -2.48 -15.35
N HIS A 148 -0.59 -3.34 -14.58
CA HIS A 148 0.00 -4.51 -13.90
C HIS A 148 -0.40 -5.84 -14.54
N ASP A 149 -1.27 -5.84 -15.55
CA ASP A 149 -1.66 -7.04 -16.28
C ASP A 149 -0.71 -7.29 -17.46
N SER A 150 -0.06 -6.26 -17.99
CA SER A 150 0.83 -6.39 -19.14
C SER A 150 1.99 -5.38 -19.10
N GLY A 151 3.00 -5.58 -19.95
CA GLY A 151 4.12 -4.64 -20.08
C GLY A 151 5.06 -4.60 -18.87
N ALA A 152 5.65 -3.43 -18.62
CA ALA A 152 6.72 -3.24 -17.63
C ALA A 152 6.25 -3.32 -16.16
N GLY A 153 4.96 -3.09 -15.89
CA GLY A 153 4.37 -3.22 -14.56
C GLY A 153 3.90 -4.64 -14.22
N ARG A 154 3.96 -5.58 -15.19
CA ARG A 154 3.47 -6.95 -14.98
C ARG A 154 4.35 -7.70 -13.99
N PRO A 155 3.78 -8.23 -12.89
CA PRO A 155 4.55 -8.99 -11.92
C PRO A 155 4.89 -10.40 -12.44
N PRO A 156 5.94 -11.07 -11.92
CA PRO A 156 6.50 -12.29 -12.51
C PRO A 156 5.50 -13.45 -12.66
N ALA A 157 4.57 -13.63 -11.72
CA ALA A 157 3.53 -14.67 -11.77
C ALA A 157 2.16 -14.13 -12.21
N GLY A 158 2.13 -12.94 -12.84
CA GLY A 158 0.88 -12.27 -13.24
C GLY A 158 -0.06 -12.07 -12.06
N CYS A 159 -1.36 -12.32 -12.26
CA CYS A 159 -2.40 -12.15 -11.23
C CYS A 159 -2.08 -12.91 -9.93
N ALA A 160 -1.44 -14.07 -10.01
CA ALA A 160 -1.11 -14.90 -8.86
C ALA A 160 -0.05 -14.28 -7.93
N SER A 161 0.68 -13.27 -8.40
CA SER A 161 1.67 -12.54 -7.58
C SER A 161 1.02 -11.74 -6.45
N CYS A 162 -0.22 -11.27 -6.66
CA CYS A 162 -0.95 -10.48 -5.66
C CYS A 162 -2.18 -11.23 -5.11
N HIS A 163 -2.72 -12.19 -5.88
CA HIS A 163 -4.00 -12.80 -5.58
C HIS A 163 -3.88 -14.32 -5.37
N GLN A 164 -4.20 -14.79 -4.16
CA GLN A 164 -4.22 -16.22 -3.82
C GLN A 164 -5.36 -16.98 -4.51
N SER A 165 -5.13 -18.21 -4.97
CA SER A 165 -6.09 -19.04 -5.71
C SER A 165 -7.17 -19.74 -4.85
N ALA A 166 -7.11 -19.65 -3.52
CA ALA A 166 -8.03 -20.36 -2.63
C ALA A 166 -8.96 -19.42 -1.83
N GLY A 167 -10.24 -19.77 -1.74
CA GLY A 167 -11.24 -19.11 -0.89
C GLY A 167 -12.28 -18.24 -1.61
N ALA A 168 -13.20 -17.69 -0.81
CA ALA A 168 -14.30 -16.83 -1.25
C ALA A 168 -13.82 -15.41 -1.61
N GLY A 169 -13.05 -15.33 -2.70
CA GLY A 169 -12.49 -14.09 -3.24
C GLY A 169 -10.99 -13.97 -2.94
N LYS A 170 -10.23 -13.59 -3.96
CA LYS A 170 -8.80 -13.31 -3.81
C LYS A 170 -8.63 -11.92 -3.21
N THR A 171 -8.33 -11.82 -1.91
CA THR A 171 -8.23 -10.53 -1.22
C THR A 171 -6.78 -10.13 -0.99
N ILE A 172 -6.48 -8.86 -1.20
CA ILE A 172 -5.22 -8.24 -0.80
C ILE A 172 -5.42 -7.75 0.65
N PRO A 173 -4.46 -7.96 1.58
CA PRO A 173 -4.51 -7.36 2.90
C PRO A 173 -4.84 -5.86 2.85
N SER A 174 -5.60 -5.36 3.83
CA SER A 174 -5.93 -3.94 3.97
C SER A 174 -5.08 -3.25 5.04
N GLY A 175 -5.09 -1.91 5.05
CA GLY A 175 -4.35 -1.09 6.00
C GLY A 175 -2.84 -1.00 5.70
N PHE A 176 -2.04 -0.56 6.68
CA PHE A 176 -0.60 -0.33 6.47
C PHE A 176 0.16 -1.54 5.93
N ARG A 177 -0.20 -2.75 6.39
CA ARG A 177 0.42 -4.01 5.93
C ARG A 177 0.14 -4.35 4.46
N ALA A 178 -0.84 -3.72 3.83
CA ALA A 178 -1.13 -3.89 2.40
C ALA A 178 0.07 -3.51 1.52
N HIS A 179 0.89 -2.55 1.96
CA HIS A 179 2.07 -2.08 1.24
C HIS A 179 3.10 -3.19 0.97
N ASN A 180 3.12 -4.27 1.76
CA ASN A 180 4.00 -5.41 1.50
C ASN A 180 3.82 -6.00 0.11
N ASN A 181 2.59 -6.01 -0.39
CA ASN A 181 2.30 -6.57 -1.71
C ASN A 181 2.92 -5.69 -2.80
N CYS A 182 2.79 -4.36 -2.67
CA CYS A 182 3.36 -3.41 -3.61
C CYS A 182 4.89 -3.39 -3.53
N TYR A 183 5.45 -3.32 -2.32
CA TYR A 183 6.89 -3.20 -2.07
C TYR A 183 7.68 -4.47 -2.35
N THR A 184 7.02 -5.59 -2.61
CA THR A 184 7.68 -6.79 -3.13
C THR A 184 8.35 -6.50 -4.48
N CYS A 185 7.71 -5.67 -5.32
CA CYS A 185 8.25 -5.25 -6.61
C CYS A 185 8.75 -3.80 -6.60
N HIS A 186 8.09 -2.93 -5.84
CA HIS A 186 8.39 -1.51 -5.75
C HIS A 186 9.34 -1.20 -4.59
N THR A 187 10.62 -1.52 -4.80
CA THR A 187 11.68 -1.28 -3.82
C THR A 187 12.18 0.17 -3.86
N ALA A 188 13.10 0.55 -2.98
CA ALA A 188 13.70 1.90 -2.98
C ALA A 188 14.40 2.21 -4.33
N GLU A 189 14.93 1.19 -5.00
CA GLU A 189 15.58 1.29 -6.31
C GLU A 189 14.57 1.54 -7.45
N SER A 190 13.29 1.23 -7.25
CA SER A 190 12.22 1.50 -8.22
C SER A 190 11.85 2.99 -8.33
N LYS A 191 12.46 3.85 -7.49
CA LYS A 191 12.28 5.31 -7.47
C LYS A 191 10.83 5.77 -7.30
N ILE A 192 9.95 4.96 -6.71
CA ILE A 192 8.65 5.44 -6.24
C ILE A 192 8.91 6.30 -5.00
N GLY A 193 9.04 7.60 -5.24
CA GLY A 193 9.61 8.54 -4.29
C GLY A 193 8.62 9.11 -3.26
N SER A 194 7.31 8.90 -3.43
CA SER A 194 6.30 9.50 -2.54
C SER A 194 5.01 8.68 -2.51
N CYS A 195 4.32 8.69 -1.37
CA CYS A 195 3.01 8.08 -1.18
C CYS A 195 2.01 8.59 -2.23
N SER A 196 2.16 9.85 -2.67
CA SER A 196 1.35 10.50 -3.71
C SER A 196 1.40 9.79 -5.06
N THR A 197 2.39 8.90 -5.30
CA THR A 197 2.43 8.07 -6.52
C THR A 197 1.25 7.10 -6.53
N CYS A 198 0.97 6.47 -5.40
CA CYS A 198 -0.06 5.42 -5.26
C CYS A 198 -1.32 5.91 -4.55
N HIS A 199 -1.28 7.05 -3.87
CA HIS A 199 -2.39 7.56 -3.09
C HIS A 199 -2.78 8.99 -3.49
N GLU A 200 -4.03 9.31 -3.25
CA GLU A 200 -4.57 10.67 -3.32
C GLU A 200 -5.52 10.88 -2.13
N LEU A 201 -5.61 12.13 -1.66
CA LEU A 201 -6.54 12.49 -0.61
C LEU A 201 -7.96 12.56 -1.18
N ALA A 202 -8.66 11.43 -1.17
CA ALA A 202 -9.98 11.27 -1.72
C ALA A 202 -10.77 10.19 -0.95
N PRO A 203 -12.11 10.20 -1.01
CA PRO A 203 -12.93 9.16 -0.41
C PRO A 203 -12.52 7.77 -0.90
N TYR A 204 -12.49 6.81 0.03
CA TYR A 204 -12.15 5.43 -0.30
C TYR A 204 -13.23 4.80 -1.18
N ASN A 205 -12.86 4.40 -2.39
CA ASN A 205 -13.76 3.70 -3.32
C ASN A 205 -13.62 2.19 -3.14
N ARG A 206 -14.53 1.58 -2.36
CA ARG A 206 -14.56 0.12 -2.21
C ARG A 206 -14.83 -0.56 -3.55
N THR A 207 -13.98 -1.51 -3.93
CA THR A 207 -14.36 -2.52 -4.91
C THR A 207 -15.53 -3.32 -4.34
N PRO A 208 -16.68 -3.41 -5.05
CA PRO A 208 -17.82 -4.17 -4.58
C PRO A 208 -17.39 -5.62 -4.34
N GLN A 209 -17.54 -6.12 -3.11
CA GLN A 209 -17.38 -7.55 -2.86
C GLN A 209 -18.52 -8.27 -3.57
N SER A 210 -18.17 -9.22 -4.43
CA SER A 210 -19.11 -9.98 -5.26
C SER A 210 -20.26 -10.58 -4.44
N ARG A 211 -21.44 -10.64 -5.06
CA ARG A 211 -22.72 -11.11 -4.52
C ARG A 211 -22.58 -12.44 -3.75
N TYR A 212 -23.04 -12.46 -2.50
CA TYR A 212 -22.97 -13.62 -1.58
C TYR A 212 -23.39 -14.95 -2.20
N VAL A 213 -24.41 -14.92 -3.07
CA VAL A 213 -24.97 -16.10 -3.72
C VAL A 213 -23.97 -16.82 -4.65
N PHE A 214 -23.03 -16.09 -5.24
CA PHE A 214 -21.99 -16.68 -6.09
C PHE A 214 -21.02 -17.56 -5.29
N ARG A 215 -20.78 -17.24 -4.01
CA ARG A 215 -19.86 -18.01 -3.14
C ARG A 215 -20.37 -19.41 -2.82
N ALA A 216 -21.67 -19.65 -2.94
CA ALA A 216 -22.28 -20.95 -2.61
C ALA A 216 -22.14 -22.00 -3.73
N VAL A 217 -21.85 -21.57 -4.96
CA VAL A 217 -21.87 -22.44 -6.16
C VAL A 217 -20.60 -22.41 -6.98
N PHE A 218 -19.71 -21.46 -6.69
CA PHE A 218 -18.46 -21.28 -7.40
C PHE A 218 -17.29 -21.23 -6.43
N THR A 219 -16.25 -22.01 -6.74
CA THR A 219 -14.95 -21.90 -6.08
C THR A 219 -13.84 -21.81 -7.12
N HIS A 220 -12.81 -21.02 -6.83
CA HIS A 220 -11.61 -20.97 -7.67
C HIS A 220 -10.81 -22.29 -7.63
N GLY A 221 -10.95 -23.08 -6.55
CA GLY A 221 -10.28 -24.37 -6.41
C GLY A 221 -10.71 -25.39 -7.47
N ASP A 222 -12.02 -25.45 -7.74
CA ASP A 222 -12.59 -26.32 -8.78
C ASP A 222 -12.24 -25.89 -10.21
N HIS A 223 -11.71 -24.67 -10.37
CA HIS A 223 -11.35 -24.06 -11.66
C HIS A 223 -9.84 -23.81 -11.79
N ASN A 224 -9.01 -24.59 -11.08
CA ASN A 224 -7.55 -24.43 -11.12
C ASN A 224 -6.90 -24.73 -12.49
N GLY A 225 -7.62 -25.39 -13.41
CA GLY A 225 -7.17 -25.73 -14.76
C GLY A 225 -7.46 -24.70 -15.85
N VAL A 226 -8.06 -23.55 -15.50
CA VAL A 226 -8.30 -22.42 -16.43
C VAL A 226 -7.49 -21.20 -16.01
N SER A 227 -7.12 -20.36 -16.98
CA SER A 227 -6.37 -19.14 -16.71
C SER A 227 -7.28 -18.06 -16.11
N CYS A 228 -6.72 -17.09 -15.39
CA CYS A 228 -7.50 -15.96 -14.89
C CYS A 228 -8.18 -15.19 -16.04
N ALA A 229 -7.50 -15.08 -17.18
CA ALA A 229 -7.99 -14.37 -18.37
C ALA A 229 -9.16 -15.07 -19.06
N ASP A 230 -9.39 -16.37 -18.81
CA ASP A 230 -10.58 -17.09 -19.31
C ASP A 230 -11.87 -16.57 -18.65
N CYS A 231 -11.78 -16.00 -17.44
CA CYS A 231 -12.94 -15.59 -16.64
C CYS A 231 -12.94 -14.10 -16.27
N HIS A 232 -11.78 -13.45 -16.31
CA HIS A 232 -11.60 -12.08 -15.90
C HIS A 232 -10.92 -11.30 -17.01
N SER A 233 -11.52 -10.19 -17.40
CA SER A 233 -10.95 -9.24 -18.35
C SER A 233 -10.57 -7.97 -17.60
N VAL A 234 -9.40 -7.45 -17.92
CA VAL A 234 -8.90 -6.19 -17.37
C VAL A 234 -9.32 -5.04 -18.28
N ILE A 235 -10.00 -4.05 -17.72
CA ILE A 235 -10.51 -2.87 -18.41
C ILE A 235 -9.64 -1.68 -18.00
N ALA A 236 -8.77 -1.24 -18.92
CA ALA A 236 -7.88 -0.12 -18.70
C ALA A 236 -8.65 1.15 -18.34
N ARG A 237 -8.17 1.88 -17.31
CA ARG A 237 -8.71 3.18 -16.88
C ARG A 237 -10.18 3.17 -16.46
N ALA A 238 -10.77 2.01 -16.20
CA ALA A 238 -12.07 1.94 -15.56
C ALA A 238 -11.96 2.41 -14.10
N PRO A 239 -13.05 2.88 -13.48
CA PRO A 239 -13.08 3.13 -12.05
C PRO A 239 -12.63 1.90 -11.27
N GLN A 240 -11.89 2.08 -10.16
CA GLN A 240 -11.22 1.00 -9.40
C GLN A 240 -12.10 -0.24 -9.15
N GLY A 241 -13.39 -0.03 -8.85
CA GLY A 241 -14.36 -1.11 -8.63
C GLY A 241 -14.84 -1.86 -9.88
N ARG A 242 -14.36 -1.51 -11.07
CA ARG A 242 -14.79 -2.01 -12.39
C ARG A 242 -13.63 -2.34 -13.33
N GLN A 243 -12.38 -2.26 -12.87
CA GLN A 243 -11.19 -2.56 -13.66
C GLN A 243 -11.03 -4.03 -14.02
N VAL A 244 -11.65 -4.93 -13.25
CA VAL A 244 -11.63 -6.37 -13.53
C VAL A 244 -13.07 -6.86 -13.61
N THR A 245 -13.42 -7.55 -14.69
CA THR A 245 -14.76 -8.12 -14.85
C THR A 245 -14.99 -9.24 -13.85
N ASN A 246 -16.24 -9.39 -13.42
CA ASN A 246 -16.68 -10.53 -12.62
C ASN A 246 -17.48 -11.49 -13.51
N ILE A 247 -17.46 -12.78 -13.15
CA ILE A 247 -18.39 -13.75 -13.70
C ILE A 247 -19.79 -13.42 -13.19
N VAL A 248 -20.76 -13.37 -14.11
CA VAL A 248 -22.16 -13.16 -13.75
C VAL A 248 -22.80 -14.53 -13.48
N ALA A 249 -23.46 -14.65 -12.32
CA ALA A 249 -24.35 -15.77 -12.03
C ALA A 249 -25.64 -15.64 -12.85
N SER A 250 -25.56 -15.88 -14.16
CA SER A 250 -26.71 -15.98 -15.07
C SER A 250 -26.48 -17.20 -15.96
N GLN A 251 -27.39 -18.17 -15.90
CA GLN A 251 -27.30 -19.41 -16.66
C GLN A 251 -28.18 -19.43 -17.92
N HIS A 252 -29.11 -18.50 -18.09
CA HIS A 252 -30.13 -18.63 -19.15
C HIS A 252 -30.39 -17.37 -19.96
N ASN A 253 -29.97 -16.17 -19.51
CA ASN A 253 -30.16 -14.95 -20.29
C ASN A 253 -29.02 -13.93 -20.11
N GLY A 254 -28.42 -13.56 -21.26
CA GLY A 254 -28.11 -12.16 -21.57
C GLY A 254 -26.91 -11.49 -20.91
N GLY A 255 -25.81 -12.20 -20.66
CA GLY A 255 -24.56 -11.56 -20.23
C GLY A 255 -23.34 -12.15 -20.92
N THR A 256 -22.37 -11.31 -21.29
CA THR A 256 -21.00 -11.77 -21.58
C THR A 256 -20.32 -12.13 -20.25
N ASN A 257 -19.45 -13.14 -20.24
CA ASN A 257 -18.70 -13.60 -19.06
C ASN A 257 -19.55 -14.32 -17.97
N ASN A 258 -20.11 -15.48 -18.31
CA ASN A 258 -20.93 -16.31 -17.42
C ASN A 258 -20.53 -17.81 -17.51
N CYS A 259 -21.12 -18.64 -16.65
CA CYS A 259 -20.79 -20.07 -16.54
C CYS A 259 -20.99 -20.84 -17.85
N VAL A 260 -22.01 -20.50 -18.65
CA VAL A 260 -22.38 -21.22 -19.90
C VAL A 260 -21.32 -21.05 -20.98
N MET A 261 -20.43 -20.07 -20.89
CA MET A 261 -19.31 -19.96 -21.84
C MET A 261 -18.40 -21.19 -21.85
N CYS A 262 -18.34 -21.92 -20.74
CA CYS A 262 -17.60 -23.18 -20.63
C CYS A 262 -18.53 -24.39 -20.35
N HIS A 263 -19.56 -24.21 -19.53
CA HIS A 263 -20.54 -25.24 -19.19
C HIS A 263 -21.68 -25.30 -20.21
N ASN A 264 -21.34 -25.52 -21.47
CA ASN A 264 -22.25 -25.61 -22.63
C ASN A 264 -22.29 -27.03 -23.24
N GLY A 265 -21.72 -28.02 -22.55
CA GLY A 265 -21.64 -29.40 -23.02
C GLY A 265 -20.51 -29.68 -24.03
N SER A 266 -19.69 -28.68 -24.40
CA SER A 266 -18.53 -28.88 -25.28
C SER A 266 -17.18 -28.70 -24.57
N ARG A 267 -17.04 -27.71 -23.68
CA ARG A 267 -15.78 -27.45 -22.92
C ARG A 267 -15.78 -28.06 -21.53
N ALA A 268 -16.91 -28.01 -20.82
CA ALA A 268 -17.10 -28.59 -19.49
C ALA A 268 -18.48 -29.26 -19.37
N PHE A 269 -18.57 -30.28 -18.51
CA PHE A 269 -19.78 -31.13 -18.32
C PHE A 269 -20.24 -31.90 -19.56
N GLY A 270 -19.31 -32.40 -20.40
CA GLY A 270 -19.61 -33.04 -21.69
C GLY A 270 -20.82 -33.98 -21.71
N GLY A 271 -21.51 -34.02 -22.86
CA GLY A 271 -22.75 -34.78 -23.06
C GLY A 271 -23.94 -33.88 -23.43
N ASN A 272 -24.49 -34.10 -24.63
CA ASN A 272 -25.77 -33.65 -25.18
C ASN A 272 -26.40 -32.33 -24.70
N GLY A 273 -25.84 -31.22 -25.19
CA GLY A 273 -26.56 -29.97 -25.42
C GLY A 273 -26.82 -29.08 -24.19
N PRO A 274 -27.17 -27.79 -24.41
CA PRO A 274 -27.34 -26.79 -23.35
C PRO A 274 -28.54 -27.04 -22.40
N ASN A 275 -29.26 -28.16 -22.56
CA ASN A 275 -30.52 -28.48 -21.89
C ASN A 275 -30.48 -29.79 -21.09
N ASP A 276 -29.31 -30.39 -20.85
CA ASP A 276 -29.22 -31.55 -19.96
C ASP A 276 -29.43 -31.12 -18.49
N PHE A 277 -30.65 -31.31 -17.99
CA PHE A 277 -31.07 -30.96 -16.64
C PHE A 277 -30.31 -31.71 -15.53
N ALA A 278 -29.66 -32.85 -15.82
CA ALA A 278 -28.82 -33.53 -14.85
C ALA A 278 -27.57 -32.70 -14.48
N ASN A 279 -27.12 -31.83 -15.39
CA ASN A 279 -26.00 -30.92 -15.14
C ASN A 279 -26.41 -29.67 -14.35
N CYS A 280 -27.69 -29.27 -14.37
CA CYS A 280 -28.19 -28.11 -13.63
C CYS A 280 -28.06 -28.30 -12.10
N ALA A 281 -28.28 -29.51 -11.61
CA ALA A 281 -28.18 -29.86 -10.18
C ALA A 281 -26.75 -29.76 -9.61
N ARG A 282 -25.73 -29.62 -10.46
CA ARG A 282 -24.34 -29.41 -10.02
C ARG A 282 -24.12 -28.01 -9.42
N CYS A 283 -24.95 -27.04 -9.82
CA CYS A 283 -24.85 -25.66 -9.36
C CYS A 283 -26.12 -25.20 -8.64
N HIS A 284 -27.30 -25.73 -8.97
CA HIS A 284 -28.57 -25.39 -8.33
C HIS A 284 -28.93 -26.37 -7.23
N LYS A 285 -29.50 -25.89 -6.12
CA LYS A 285 -30.01 -26.73 -5.03
C LYS A 285 -31.39 -26.22 -4.59
N GLY A 286 -32.39 -27.10 -4.53
CA GLY A 286 -33.76 -26.78 -4.11
C GLY A 286 -34.82 -27.46 -4.97
N SER A 287 -36.10 -27.35 -4.57
CA SER A 287 -37.24 -27.93 -5.31
C SER A 287 -37.71 -27.09 -6.51
N GLY A 288 -36.93 -26.08 -6.91
CA GLY A 288 -37.13 -25.28 -8.11
C GLY A 288 -35.78 -24.79 -8.63
N PHE A 289 -35.60 -24.83 -9.96
CA PHE A 289 -34.35 -24.44 -10.64
C PHE A 289 -34.03 -22.94 -10.59
N ASP A 290 -34.81 -22.15 -9.84
CA ASP A 290 -34.63 -20.71 -9.66
C ASP A 290 -33.78 -20.33 -8.43
N MET A 291 -33.44 -21.29 -7.57
CA MET A 291 -32.74 -21.01 -6.31
C MET A 291 -31.29 -21.52 -6.34
N LEU A 292 -30.34 -20.58 -6.35
CA LEU A 292 -28.96 -20.88 -5.95
C LEU A 292 -28.97 -21.23 -4.44
N PRO A 293 -28.12 -22.15 -3.97
CA PRO A 293 -28.07 -22.54 -2.55
C PRO A 293 -27.86 -21.32 -1.65
N GLY A 294 -28.78 -21.11 -0.69
CA GLY A 294 -28.70 -20.03 0.30
C GLY A 294 -29.45 -18.74 -0.03
N SER A 295 -30.40 -18.79 -0.98
CA SER A 295 -31.50 -17.82 -1.09
C SER A 295 -32.49 -17.94 0.06
#